data_AF-A0A8H5VJ53-F1
#
_entry.id   AF-A0A8H5VJ53-F1
#
_cell.length_a   1.000
_cell.length_b   1.000
_cell.length_c   1.000
_cell.angle_alpha   90.00
_cell.angle_beta   90.00
_cell.angle_gamma   90.00
#
_symmetry.space_group_name_H-M   'P 1'
#
loop_
_entity.id
_entity.type
_entity.pdbx_description
1 polymer ?
#
loop_
_entity_poly.entity_id
_entity_poly.type
_entity_poly.pdbx_seq_one_letter_code
_entity_poly.pdbx_strand_id
1 'polypeptide(L)'
;MSSQAGQTPKPLSIKEEQKLGHQQTHAIARAQKQAAMQQQTAQHMGAGNQSGTPISRKVPETILRAPADQQVALFQLLTENGWTVNSLERLLPRLIQTNNEPLLDWFLEHGADPNIGGPEGDPVQALRLAASQGTVKLVQKLLNGGAKMTSNGLGLFYAPGACPAGFIPHTGLVQPSAEFDKSRIPIMALLIENGAGVDDKLETKHMTAQYPIVNAVMAGAFERVKWLLSQGADPDLQGQYGSARDYAKFRSSDEMKQVLGVSVT
;
A
#
# COMPACT_ATOMS: atom_id res chain seq x y z
N MET A 1 30.50 -51.27 41.92
CA MET A 1 31.44 -50.65 40.97
C MET A 1 30.82 -50.74 39.59
N SER A 2 30.13 -49.68 39.15
CA SER A 2 29.49 -49.60 37.83
C SER A 2 30.32 -48.66 36.96
N SER A 3 31.04 -49.23 35.99
CA SER A 3 31.76 -48.46 34.96
C SER A 3 30.98 -48.58 33.66
N GLN A 4 30.27 -47.52 33.27
CA GLN A 4 29.71 -47.39 31.93
C GLN A 4 30.84 -47.01 30.97
N ALA A 5 31.26 -47.97 30.14
CA ALA A 5 32.14 -47.72 29.01
C ALA A 5 31.39 -46.86 27.98
N GLY A 6 31.91 -45.65 27.74
CA GLY A 6 31.40 -44.75 26.72
C GLY A 6 31.56 -45.35 25.32
N GLN A 7 30.45 -45.50 24.61
CA GLN A 7 30.46 -45.76 23.17
C GLN A 7 31.02 -44.54 22.46
N THR A 8 32.11 -44.71 21.72
CA THR A 8 32.63 -43.69 20.81
C THR A 8 31.64 -43.51 19.65
N PRO A 9 31.29 -42.27 19.28
CA PRO A 9 30.38 -42.01 18.16
C PRO A 9 30.94 -42.59 16.85
N LYS A 10 30.08 -43.25 16.08
CA LYS A 10 30.41 -43.79 14.75
C LYS A 10 30.69 -42.62 13.78
N PRO A 11 31.75 -42.68 12.95
CA PRO A 11 32.07 -41.59 12.02
C PRO A 11 30.95 -41.40 10.98
N LEU A 12 30.67 -40.14 10.66
CA LEU A 12 29.63 -39.72 9.71
C LEU A 12 30.02 -40.13 8.28
N SER A 13 29.03 -40.34 7.42
CA SER A 13 29.30 -40.56 5.99
C SER A 13 29.72 -39.27 5.30
N ILE A 14 30.50 -39.36 4.22
CA ILE A 14 30.98 -38.21 3.43
C ILE A 14 29.83 -37.29 2.98
N LYS A 15 28.64 -37.84 2.69
CA LYS A 15 27.46 -37.04 2.32
C LYS A 15 26.86 -36.27 3.49
N GLU A 16 26.89 -36.85 4.69
CA GLU A 16 26.42 -36.19 5.91
C GLU A 16 27.40 -35.10 6.35
N GLU A 17 28.70 -35.32 6.23
CA GLU A 17 29.73 -34.30 6.48
C GLU A 17 29.60 -33.11 5.52
N GLN A 18 29.34 -33.37 4.24
CA GLN A 18 29.11 -32.30 3.24
C GLN A 18 27.84 -31.49 3.51
N LYS A 19 26.75 -32.16 3.94
CA LYS A 19 25.48 -31.50 4.29
C LYS A 19 25.61 -30.68 5.58
N LEU A 20 26.31 -31.22 6.58
CA LEU A 20 26.62 -30.50 7.82
C LEU A 20 27.51 -29.29 7.54
N GLY A 21 28.51 -29.45 6.66
CA GLY A 21 29.37 -28.36 6.20
C GLY A 21 28.61 -27.25 5.48
N HIS A 22 27.64 -27.60 4.61
CA HIS A 22 26.77 -26.60 3.95
C HIS A 22 25.83 -25.91 4.94
N GLN A 23 25.28 -26.62 5.93
CA GLN A 23 24.44 -26.01 6.96
C GLN A 23 25.24 -25.09 7.88
N GLN A 24 26.48 -25.47 8.23
CA GLN A 24 27.39 -24.65 9.01
C GLN A 24 27.83 -23.40 8.23
N THR A 25 28.14 -23.49 6.94
CA THR A 25 28.48 -22.31 6.14
C THR A 25 27.31 -21.36 5.99
N HIS A 26 26.09 -21.86 5.81
CA HIS A 26 24.89 -21.00 5.82
C HIS A 26 24.63 -20.36 7.19
N ALA A 27 24.84 -21.08 8.29
CA ALA A 27 24.69 -20.53 9.65
C ALA A 27 25.75 -19.47 9.95
N ILE A 28 27.00 -19.68 9.54
CA ILE A 28 28.10 -18.72 9.68
C ILE A 28 27.84 -17.49 8.82
N ALA A 29 27.40 -17.65 7.58
CA ALA A 29 27.05 -16.52 6.71
C ALA A 29 25.88 -15.70 7.28
N ARG A 30 24.88 -16.37 7.87
CA ARG A 30 23.76 -15.71 8.56
C ARG A 30 24.21 -14.96 9.81
N ALA A 31 25.10 -15.57 10.61
CA ALA A 31 25.68 -14.94 11.80
C ALA A 31 26.61 -13.76 11.46
N GLN A 32 27.41 -13.87 10.40
CA GLN A 32 28.27 -12.79 9.89
C GLN A 32 27.44 -11.63 9.33
N LYS A 33 26.35 -11.93 8.61
CA LYS A 33 25.41 -10.92 8.12
C LYS A 33 24.70 -10.22 9.28
N GLN A 34 24.27 -10.97 10.31
CA GLN A 34 23.74 -10.40 11.56
C GLN A 34 24.78 -9.55 12.30
N ALA A 35 26.04 -10.00 12.41
CA ALA A 35 27.09 -9.27 13.10
C ALA A 35 27.50 -7.98 12.36
N ALA A 36 27.62 -8.02 11.04
CA ALA A 36 27.89 -6.83 10.22
C ALA A 36 26.75 -5.82 10.32
N MET A 37 25.51 -6.31 10.34
CA MET A 37 24.32 -5.48 10.43
C MET A 37 24.11 -4.91 11.85
N GLN A 38 24.46 -5.66 12.89
CA GLN A 38 24.57 -5.19 14.27
C GLN A 38 25.66 -4.14 14.44
N GLN A 39 26.81 -4.29 13.76
CA GLN A 39 27.86 -3.26 13.75
C GLN A 39 27.40 -2.00 13.03
N GLN A 40 26.70 -2.13 11.89
CA GLN A 40 26.20 -0.99 11.14
C GLN A 40 25.07 -0.24 11.86
N THR A 41 24.18 -0.97 12.54
CA THR A 41 23.17 -0.39 13.44
C THR A 41 23.80 0.21 14.69
N ALA A 42 24.79 -0.43 15.32
CA ALA A 42 25.53 0.15 16.45
C ALA A 42 26.27 1.45 16.07
N GLN A 43 26.80 1.52 14.85
CA GLN A 43 27.40 2.74 14.29
C GLN A 43 26.37 3.85 14.06
N HIS A 44 25.14 3.52 13.65
CA HIS A 44 24.04 4.48 13.49
C HIS A 44 23.34 4.85 14.81
N MET A 45 23.38 3.96 15.81
CA MET A 45 22.78 4.17 17.14
C MET A 45 23.70 4.93 18.10
N GLY A 46 24.93 5.27 17.68
CA GLY A 46 25.91 5.95 18.52
C GLY A 46 26.47 4.99 19.59
N ALA A 47 27.78 4.87 19.64
CA ALA A 47 28.44 4.07 20.66
C ALA A 47 28.05 4.57 22.07
N GLY A 48 27.38 3.72 22.85
CA GLY A 48 27.22 3.95 24.29
C GLY A 48 25.90 3.50 24.91
N ASN A 49 26.02 2.44 25.69
CA ASN A 49 25.38 2.24 26.99
C ASN A 49 24.08 1.41 27.08
N GLN A 50 24.08 0.54 28.09
CA GLN A 50 23.05 -0.43 28.48
C GLN A 50 21.81 0.22 29.13
N SER A 51 21.26 1.29 28.54
CA SER A 51 20.15 2.01 29.16
C SER A 51 19.14 2.50 28.13
N GLY A 52 18.21 1.62 27.73
CA GLY A 52 16.85 1.97 27.29
C GLY A 52 16.65 3.23 26.46
N THR A 53 17.60 3.59 25.59
CA THR A 53 17.54 4.83 24.84
C THR A 53 16.41 4.68 23.82
N PRO A 54 15.39 5.57 23.81
CA PRO A 54 14.31 5.46 22.85
C PRO A 54 14.88 5.41 21.44
N ILE A 55 14.52 4.39 20.66
CA ILE A 55 14.88 4.30 19.24
C ILE A 55 14.51 5.64 18.61
N SER A 56 15.52 6.33 18.08
CA SER A 56 15.31 7.66 17.50
C SER A 56 14.26 7.55 16.40
N ARG A 57 13.30 8.47 16.40
CA ARG A 57 12.22 8.54 15.39
C ARG A 57 12.72 8.62 13.95
N LYS A 58 14.00 8.96 13.76
CA LYS A 58 14.65 9.02 12.44
C LYS A 58 15.14 7.67 11.93
N VAL A 59 15.31 6.67 12.79
CA VAL A 59 15.88 5.37 12.40
C VAL A 59 15.00 4.63 11.38
N PRO A 60 13.67 4.51 11.58
CA PRO A 60 12.81 3.85 10.59
C PRO A 60 12.85 4.51 9.21
N GLU A 61 12.86 5.85 9.17
CA GLU A 61 12.99 6.63 7.92
C GLU A 61 14.33 6.40 7.21
N THR A 62 15.42 6.23 7.96
CA THR A 62 16.73 5.89 7.39
C THR A 62 16.70 4.49 6.76
N ILE A 63 16.01 3.53 7.37
CA ILE A 63 15.88 2.17 6.84
C ILE A 63 15.13 2.16 5.51
N LEU A 64 14.10 3.02 5.35
CA LEU A 64 13.39 3.15 4.07
C LEU A 64 14.27 3.63 2.91
N ARG A 65 15.45 4.20 3.19
CA ARG A 65 16.45 4.63 2.20
C ARG A 65 17.55 3.60 1.95
N ALA A 66 17.62 2.54 2.77
CA ALA A 66 18.57 1.45 2.58
C ALA A 66 18.18 0.59 1.35
N PRO A 67 19.10 -0.24 0.82
CA PRO A 67 18.79 -1.19 -0.25
C PRO A 67 17.56 -2.05 0.09
N ALA A 68 16.65 -2.22 -0.88
CA ALA A 68 15.35 -2.86 -0.67
C ALA A 68 15.45 -4.29 -0.08
N ASP A 69 16.49 -5.03 -0.44
CA ASP A 69 16.80 -6.38 0.04
C ASP A 69 17.26 -6.44 1.50
N GLN A 70 17.60 -5.29 2.10
CA GLN A 70 18.03 -5.17 3.50
C GLN A 70 16.93 -4.64 4.41
N GLN A 71 15.91 -3.95 3.86
CA GLN A 71 14.94 -3.21 4.66
C GLN A 71 14.17 -4.11 5.62
N VAL A 72 13.68 -5.27 5.17
CA VAL A 72 12.96 -6.24 6.01
C VAL A 72 13.82 -6.69 7.20
N ALA A 73 15.08 -7.06 6.94
CA ALA A 73 15.98 -7.49 7.99
C ALA A 73 16.23 -6.35 9.01
N LEU A 74 16.37 -5.11 8.53
CA LEU A 74 16.63 -3.95 9.39
C LEU A 74 15.42 -3.64 10.28
N PHE A 75 14.20 -3.73 9.73
CA PHE A 75 12.98 -3.59 10.53
C PHE A 75 12.78 -4.74 11.52
N GLN A 76 13.14 -5.97 11.15
CA GLN A 76 13.15 -7.09 12.07
C GLN A 76 14.07 -6.83 13.27
N LEU A 77 15.29 -6.35 13.03
CA LEU A 77 16.21 -5.96 14.10
C LEU A 77 15.64 -4.83 14.98
N LEU A 78 14.93 -3.86 14.40
CA LEU A 78 14.24 -2.83 15.19
C LEU A 78 13.16 -3.43 16.10
N THR A 79 12.35 -4.36 15.59
CA THR A 79 11.32 -5.03 16.39
C THR A 79 11.91 -5.86 17.53
N GLU A 80 13.04 -6.52 17.30
CA GLU A 80 13.79 -7.24 18.35
C GLU A 80 14.30 -6.30 19.45
N ASN A 81 14.44 -5.01 19.16
CA ASN A 81 14.82 -3.96 20.11
C ASN A 81 13.62 -3.12 20.61
N GLY A 82 12.40 -3.63 20.48
CA GLY A 82 11.19 -3.03 21.07
C GLY A 82 10.51 -1.96 20.23
N TRP A 83 10.91 -1.75 18.97
CA TRP A 83 10.14 -0.96 18.02
C TRP A 83 8.86 -1.72 17.58
N THR A 84 7.82 -1.00 17.20
CA THR A 84 6.55 -1.60 16.73
C THR A 84 6.15 -1.04 15.37
N VAL A 85 5.46 -1.86 14.56
CA VAL A 85 5.01 -1.47 13.21
C VAL A 85 3.99 -0.32 13.20
N ASN A 86 3.24 -0.17 14.30
CA ASN A 86 2.27 0.91 14.52
C ASN A 86 2.86 2.11 15.29
N SER A 87 4.17 2.32 15.13
CA SER A 87 4.91 3.41 15.76
C SER A 87 4.46 4.78 15.27
N LEU A 88 4.90 5.83 15.99
CA LEU A 88 4.47 7.21 15.78
C LEU A 88 4.83 7.77 14.39
N GLU A 89 5.79 7.16 13.71
CA GLU A 89 6.22 7.48 12.36
C GLU A 89 5.17 7.10 11.31
N ARG A 90 4.24 6.19 11.64
CA ARG A 90 3.05 5.86 10.80
C ARG A 90 3.45 5.51 9.37
N LEU A 91 4.29 4.48 9.24
CA LEU A 91 5.02 4.20 8.01
C LEU A 91 4.17 3.55 6.91
N LEU A 92 3.03 2.95 7.24
CA LEU A 92 2.26 2.15 6.29
C LEU A 92 1.85 2.94 5.02
N PRO A 93 1.30 4.16 5.10
CA PRO A 93 1.07 5.01 3.92
C PRO A 93 2.32 5.27 3.08
N ARG A 94 3.49 5.41 3.72
CA ARG A 94 4.75 5.64 3.04
C ARG A 94 5.20 4.40 2.26
N LEU A 95 5.04 3.21 2.84
CA LEU A 95 5.35 1.93 2.20
C LEU A 95 4.51 1.67 0.94
N ILE A 96 3.25 2.11 0.94
CA ILE A 96 2.38 2.00 -0.23
C ILE A 96 2.90 2.87 -1.41
N GLN A 97 3.66 3.92 -1.14
CA GLN A 97 4.25 4.79 -2.17
C GLN A 97 5.60 4.29 -2.69
N THR A 98 6.31 3.45 -1.95
CA THR A 98 7.63 2.95 -2.38
C THR A 98 7.54 1.74 -3.31
N ASN A 99 6.34 1.15 -3.46
CA ASN A 99 6.09 -0.07 -4.23
C ASN A 99 7.00 -1.25 -3.84
N ASN A 100 7.51 -1.26 -2.60
CA ASN A 100 8.30 -2.35 -2.04
C ASN A 100 7.36 -3.40 -1.44
N GLU A 101 6.80 -4.26 -2.30
CA GLU A 101 5.86 -5.32 -1.89
C GLU A 101 6.39 -6.22 -0.76
N PRO A 102 7.64 -6.73 -0.80
CA PRO A 102 8.17 -7.55 0.29
C PRO A 102 8.15 -6.86 1.67
N LEU A 103 8.51 -5.57 1.71
CA LEU A 103 8.49 -4.82 2.96
C LEU A 103 7.07 -4.53 3.43
N LEU A 104 6.18 -4.17 2.50
CA LEU A 104 4.79 -3.92 2.79
C LEU A 104 4.09 -5.17 3.34
N ASP A 105 4.36 -6.33 2.74
CA ASP A 105 3.84 -7.62 3.19
C ASP A 105 4.32 -7.95 4.59
N TRP A 106 5.61 -7.78 4.86
CA TRP A 106 6.17 -7.97 6.19
C TRP A 106 5.48 -7.07 7.22
N PHE A 107 5.25 -5.79 6.91
CA PHE A 107 4.55 -4.87 7.82
C PHE A 107 3.11 -5.33 8.13
N LEU A 108 2.35 -5.73 7.11
CA LEU A 108 0.97 -6.19 7.26
C LEU A 108 0.91 -7.51 8.06
N GLU A 109 1.83 -8.44 7.80
CA GLU A 109 1.99 -9.70 8.56
C GLU A 109 2.33 -9.47 10.03
N HIS A 110 3.01 -8.36 10.35
CA HIS A 110 3.37 -7.99 11.72
C HIS A 110 2.34 -7.06 12.39
N GLY A 111 1.14 -6.95 11.82
CA GLY A 111 0.01 -6.28 12.45
C GLY A 111 -0.01 -4.76 12.25
N ALA A 112 0.56 -4.25 11.15
CA ALA A 112 0.39 -2.86 10.77
C ALA A 112 -1.11 -2.54 10.60
N ASP A 113 -1.62 -1.57 11.36
CA ASP A 113 -3.03 -1.17 11.33
C ASP A 113 -3.27 -0.25 10.11
N PRO A 114 -4.08 -0.67 9.12
CA PRO A 114 -4.36 0.12 7.93
C PRO A 114 -5.13 1.41 8.21
N ASN A 115 -5.66 1.57 9.42
CA ASN A 115 -6.39 2.76 9.84
C ASN A 115 -5.50 3.82 10.52
N ILE A 116 -4.20 3.53 10.67
CA ILE A 116 -3.23 4.51 11.13
C ILE A 116 -2.74 5.30 9.93
N GLY A 117 -3.36 6.46 9.72
CA GLY A 117 -2.94 7.46 8.75
C GLY A 117 -1.55 7.99 9.02
N GLY A 118 -0.94 8.65 8.03
CA GLY A 118 0.34 9.33 8.14
C GLY A 118 0.29 10.57 9.06
N PRO A 119 1.27 11.48 8.99
CA PRO A 119 1.41 12.60 9.95
C PRO A 119 0.17 13.49 10.09
N GLU A 120 -0.67 13.60 9.04
CA GLU A 120 -1.91 14.38 9.04
C GLU A 120 -3.08 13.66 9.75
N GLY A 121 -2.90 12.39 10.13
CA GLY A 121 -3.90 11.62 10.87
C GLY A 121 -5.09 11.14 10.04
N ASP A 122 -5.00 11.16 8.71
CA ASP A 122 -6.02 10.66 7.78
C ASP A 122 -6.15 9.12 7.88
N PRO A 123 -7.14 8.57 8.61
CA PRO A 123 -7.20 7.14 8.92
C PRO A 123 -7.50 6.28 7.69
N VAL A 124 -7.90 6.87 6.57
CA VAL A 124 -8.14 6.13 5.32
C VAL A 124 -7.00 6.27 4.33
N GLN A 125 -5.91 6.97 4.69
CA GLN A 125 -4.82 7.28 3.78
C GLN A 125 -4.23 6.03 3.10
N ALA A 126 -4.06 4.93 3.84
CA ALA A 126 -3.52 3.69 3.30
C ALA A 126 -4.43 3.12 2.19
N LEU A 127 -5.73 2.96 2.50
CA LEU A 127 -6.70 2.45 1.53
C LEU A 127 -6.88 3.40 0.34
N ARG A 128 -6.92 4.72 0.59
CA ARG A 128 -6.96 5.75 -0.45
C ARG A 128 -5.79 5.63 -1.43
N LEU A 129 -4.56 5.56 -0.91
CA LEU A 129 -3.35 5.41 -1.74
C LEU A 129 -3.41 4.09 -2.52
N ALA A 130 -3.76 2.98 -1.87
CA ALA A 130 -3.87 1.68 -2.54
C ALA A 130 -4.94 1.69 -3.65
N ALA A 131 -6.09 2.32 -3.41
CA ALA A 131 -7.16 2.45 -4.39
C ALA A 131 -6.75 3.32 -5.58
N SER A 132 -5.99 4.40 -5.35
CA SER A 132 -5.58 5.34 -6.40
C SER A 132 -4.36 4.88 -7.20
N GLN A 133 -3.42 4.15 -6.58
CA GLN A 133 -2.12 3.86 -7.20
C GLN A 133 -1.72 2.38 -7.13
N GLY A 134 -2.30 1.62 -6.20
CA GLY A 134 -1.91 0.25 -5.91
C GLY A 134 -2.50 -0.79 -6.87
N THR A 135 -2.35 -2.05 -6.45
CA THR A 135 -2.90 -3.22 -7.13
C THR A 135 -4.16 -3.72 -6.40
N VAL A 136 -4.98 -4.51 -7.10
CA VAL A 136 -6.14 -5.21 -6.48
C VAL A 136 -5.69 -6.02 -5.26
N LYS A 137 -4.54 -6.71 -5.36
CA LYS A 137 -3.97 -7.52 -4.27
C LYS A 137 -3.65 -6.67 -3.04
N LEU A 138 -3.11 -5.46 -3.21
CA LEU A 138 -2.84 -4.56 -2.10
C LEU A 138 -4.13 -4.08 -1.44
N VAL A 139 -5.11 -3.65 -2.23
CA VAL A 139 -6.43 -3.24 -1.71
C VAL A 139 -7.07 -4.37 -0.90
N GLN A 140 -7.03 -5.59 -1.44
CA GLN A 140 -7.53 -6.79 -0.74
C GLN A 140 -6.80 -7.01 0.60
N LYS A 141 -5.47 -6.90 0.63
CA LYS A 141 -4.68 -7.08 1.86
C LYS A 141 -5.06 -6.05 2.92
N LEU A 142 -5.24 -4.78 2.55
CA LEU A 142 -5.64 -3.74 3.49
C LEU A 142 -7.06 -3.98 4.01
N LEU A 143 -8.02 -4.34 3.15
CA LEU A 143 -9.38 -4.67 3.56
C LEU A 143 -9.41 -5.88 4.51
N ASN A 144 -8.64 -6.93 4.21
CA ASN A 144 -8.47 -8.09 5.09
C ASN A 144 -7.83 -7.72 6.43
N GLY A 145 -6.95 -6.72 6.44
CA GLY A 145 -6.35 -6.13 7.64
C GLY A 145 -7.28 -5.19 8.42
N GLY A 146 -8.55 -5.07 8.01
CA GLY A 146 -9.54 -4.23 8.70
C GLY A 146 -9.49 -2.76 8.30
N ALA A 147 -8.99 -2.43 7.10
CA ALA A 147 -9.06 -1.07 6.57
C ALA A 147 -10.51 -0.60 6.51
N LYS A 148 -10.80 0.51 7.17
CA LYS A 148 -12.14 1.09 7.20
C LYS A 148 -12.44 1.79 5.88
N MET A 149 -13.52 1.37 5.26
CA MET A 149 -14.25 2.16 4.27
C MET A 149 -15.22 3.00 5.07
N THR A 150 -14.81 4.21 5.49
CA THR A 150 -15.64 5.06 6.34
C THR A 150 -16.98 5.37 5.69
N SER A 151 -17.98 5.71 6.50
CA SER A 151 -19.40 5.90 6.15
C SER A 151 -19.72 7.12 5.28
N ASN A 152 -18.75 7.64 4.51
CA ASN A 152 -18.81 8.88 3.74
C ASN A 152 -18.16 8.73 2.35
N GLY A 153 -18.32 7.57 1.70
CA GLY A 153 -17.92 7.36 0.31
C GLY A 153 -16.43 7.35 0.00
N LEU A 154 -15.59 7.34 1.03
CA LEU A 154 -14.13 7.38 0.89
C LEU A 154 -13.56 6.15 0.16
N GLY A 155 -14.22 5.00 0.23
CA GLY A 155 -13.73 3.75 -0.36
C GLY A 155 -13.64 3.81 -1.88
N LEU A 156 -14.78 4.09 -2.55
CA LEU A 156 -14.84 4.09 -4.01
C LEU A 156 -14.26 5.37 -4.63
N PHE A 157 -14.51 6.55 -4.05
CA PHE A 157 -14.27 7.86 -4.70
C PHE A 157 -12.88 8.03 -5.37
N TYR A 158 -11.80 7.51 -4.76
CA TYR A 158 -10.44 7.71 -5.27
C TYR A 158 -10.04 6.75 -6.41
N ALA A 159 -10.63 5.56 -6.49
CA ALA A 159 -10.27 4.58 -7.52
C ALA A 159 -10.64 5.02 -8.95
N PRO A 160 -11.81 5.64 -9.20
CA PRO A 160 -12.16 6.13 -10.52
C PRO A 160 -11.31 7.30 -11.02
N GLY A 161 -10.79 8.12 -10.10
CA GLY A 161 -9.90 9.24 -10.42
C GLY A 161 -8.43 8.85 -10.60
N ALA A 162 -8.06 7.57 -10.48
CA ALA A 162 -6.68 7.13 -10.64
C ALA A 162 -6.16 7.49 -12.04
N CYS A 163 -5.00 8.16 -12.10
CA CYS A 163 -4.31 8.52 -13.34
C CYS A 163 -3.00 7.73 -13.47
N PRO A 164 -2.51 7.51 -14.70
CA PRO A 164 -1.17 6.97 -14.91
C PRO A 164 -0.09 7.83 -14.23
N ALA A 165 1.07 7.24 -13.94
CA ALA A 165 2.18 7.96 -13.32
C ALA A 165 2.60 9.19 -14.14
N GLY A 166 2.83 10.31 -13.47
CA GLY A 166 3.21 11.58 -14.10
C GLY A 166 2.05 12.47 -14.54
N PHE A 167 0.79 12.03 -14.36
CA PHE A 167 -0.40 12.82 -14.67
C PHE A 167 -1.13 13.27 -13.40
N ILE A 168 -1.67 14.49 -13.42
CA ILE A 168 -2.48 15.05 -12.34
C ILE A 168 -3.90 15.31 -12.90
N PRO A 169 -4.97 14.80 -12.28
CA PRO A 169 -6.35 14.92 -12.78
C PRO A 169 -6.86 16.36 -13.01
N HIS A 170 -6.15 17.37 -12.51
CA HIS A 170 -6.60 18.77 -12.50
C HIS A 170 -5.76 19.71 -13.38
N THR A 171 -4.71 19.22 -14.04
CA THR A 171 -3.79 20.06 -14.81
C THR A 171 -3.93 19.92 -16.33
N GLY A 172 -4.74 18.98 -16.83
CA GLY A 172 -5.01 18.78 -18.26
C GLY A 172 -5.94 17.60 -18.54
N LEU A 173 -6.45 17.51 -19.77
CA LEU A 173 -7.20 16.33 -20.25
C LEU A 173 -6.26 15.11 -20.25
N VAL A 174 -6.44 14.23 -19.26
CA VAL A 174 -5.75 12.94 -19.22
C VAL A 174 -6.58 11.96 -20.05
N GLN A 175 -5.97 11.36 -21.08
CA GLN A 175 -6.55 10.18 -21.72
C GLN A 175 -5.71 8.97 -21.30
N PRO A 176 -6.11 8.23 -20.25
CA PRO A 176 -5.42 6.99 -19.90
C PRO A 176 -5.50 6.00 -21.06
N SER A 177 -4.52 5.11 -21.17
CA SER A 177 -4.65 3.99 -22.11
C SER A 177 -5.85 3.12 -21.72
N ALA A 178 -6.53 2.53 -22.70
CA ALA A 178 -7.66 1.65 -22.44
C ALA A 178 -7.28 0.47 -21.51
N GLU A 179 -6.03 0.00 -21.60
CA GLU A 179 -5.50 -1.04 -20.72
C GLU A 179 -5.41 -0.55 -19.27
N PHE A 180 -4.82 0.63 -19.03
CA PHE A 180 -4.74 1.21 -17.70
C PHE A 180 -6.14 1.46 -17.14
N ASP A 181 -7.04 2.04 -17.93
CA ASP A 181 -8.39 2.35 -17.51
C ASP A 181 -9.15 1.09 -17.04
N LYS A 182 -9.11 0.02 -17.85
CA LYS A 182 -9.70 -1.29 -17.50
C LYS A 182 -9.05 -1.92 -16.27
N SER A 183 -7.74 -1.77 -16.10
CA SER A 183 -7.02 -2.35 -14.96
C SER A 183 -7.49 -1.83 -13.59
N ARG A 184 -8.17 -0.68 -13.57
CA ARG A 184 -8.70 -0.07 -12.34
C ARG A 184 -10.11 -0.57 -11.98
N ILE A 185 -10.85 -1.15 -12.92
CA ILE A 185 -12.20 -1.67 -12.69
C ILE A 185 -12.22 -2.76 -11.59
N PRO A 186 -11.31 -3.75 -11.56
CA PRO A 186 -11.31 -4.75 -10.50
C PRO A 186 -11.09 -4.18 -9.09
N ILE A 187 -10.38 -3.05 -8.96
CA ILE A 187 -10.25 -2.35 -7.67
C ILE A 187 -11.61 -1.76 -7.27
N MET A 188 -12.28 -1.09 -8.20
CA MET A 188 -13.60 -0.51 -7.97
C MET A 188 -14.65 -1.58 -7.62
N ALA A 189 -14.64 -2.71 -8.34
CA ALA A 189 -15.50 -3.85 -8.06
C ALA A 189 -15.26 -4.38 -6.64
N LEU A 190 -14.01 -4.61 -6.25
CA LEU A 190 -13.65 -5.08 -4.92
C LEU A 190 -14.14 -4.12 -3.81
N LEU A 191 -14.06 -2.81 -4.04
CA LEU A 191 -14.55 -1.81 -3.09
C LEU A 191 -16.08 -1.85 -2.97
N ILE A 192 -16.81 -1.99 -4.09
CA ILE A 192 -18.28 -2.16 -4.04
C ILE A 192 -18.68 -3.46 -3.34
N GLU A 193 -17.98 -4.58 -3.61
CA GLU A 193 -18.19 -5.87 -2.95
C GLU A 193 -17.99 -5.80 -1.43
N ASN A 194 -17.14 -4.89 -0.95
CA ASN A 194 -16.91 -4.64 0.47
C ASN A 194 -17.81 -3.54 1.05
N GLY A 195 -18.85 -3.12 0.34
CA GLY A 195 -19.92 -2.25 0.84
C GLY A 195 -19.78 -0.77 0.47
N ALA A 196 -18.89 -0.39 -0.44
CA ALA A 196 -18.89 0.98 -0.97
C ALA A 196 -20.11 1.19 -1.89
N GLY A 197 -20.89 2.24 -1.63
CA GLY A 197 -21.98 2.64 -2.51
C GLY A 197 -21.46 3.27 -3.80
N VAL A 198 -22.10 2.96 -4.92
CA VAL A 198 -21.72 3.46 -6.26
C VAL A 198 -21.77 4.99 -6.35
N ASP A 199 -22.70 5.60 -5.62
CA ASP A 199 -22.91 7.05 -5.55
C ASP A 199 -22.52 7.65 -4.19
N ASP A 200 -21.80 6.90 -3.34
CA ASP A 200 -21.34 7.47 -2.08
C ASP A 200 -20.40 8.65 -2.37
N LYS A 201 -20.75 9.81 -1.82
CA LYS A 201 -20.00 11.06 -2.01
C LYS A 201 -18.92 11.24 -0.97
N LEU A 202 -17.77 11.73 -1.41
CA LEU A 202 -16.82 12.37 -0.52
C LEU A 202 -17.38 13.74 -0.11
N GLU A 203 -17.66 13.93 1.18
CA GLU A 203 -17.92 15.24 1.76
C GLU A 203 -16.61 15.84 2.29
N THR A 204 -16.13 16.88 1.61
CA THR A 204 -14.96 17.63 2.09
C THR A 204 -15.36 18.61 3.19
N LYS A 205 -14.38 19.18 3.90
CA LYS A 205 -14.58 20.25 4.90
C LYS A 205 -15.35 21.49 4.38
N HIS A 206 -15.47 21.62 3.06
CA HIS A 206 -16.22 22.69 2.40
C HIS A 206 -17.63 22.25 1.96
N MET A 207 -18.14 21.12 2.47
CA MET A 207 -19.45 20.53 2.16
C MET A 207 -19.69 20.30 0.66
N THR A 208 -18.60 20.16 -0.09
CA THR A 208 -18.65 19.86 -1.51
C THR A 208 -18.72 18.36 -1.67
N ALA A 209 -19.85 17.89 -2.19
CA ALA A 209 -20.03 16.51 -2.61
C ALA A 209 -19.15 16.22 -3.84
N GLN A 210 -18.41 15.13 -3.78
CA GLN A 210 -17.66 14.63 -4.92
C GLN A 210 -18.03 13.17 -5.16
N TYR A 211 -18.57 12.88 -6.34
CA TYR A 211 -19.07 11.57 -6.69
C TYR A 211 -18.04 10.76 -7.49
N PRO A 212 -18.00 9.42 -7.32
CA PRO A 212 -17.08 8.54 -8.04
C PRO A 212 -17.11 8.74 -9.56
N ILE A 213 -18.31 8.86 -10.14
CA ILE A 213 -18.48 9.05 -11.59
C ILE A 213 -17.94 10.39 -12.10
N VAL A 214 -18.06 11.47 -11.30
CA VAL A 214 -17.47 12.77 -11.64
C VAL A 214 -15.94 12.65 -11.73
N ASN A 215 -15.33 11.96 -10.76
CA ASN A 215 -13.88 11.78 -10.73
C ASN A 215 -13.37 10.94 -11.91
N ALA A 216 -14.15 9.93 -12.34
CA ALA A 216 -13.86 9.15 -13.54
C ALA A 216 -13.87 10.01 -14.83
N VAL A 217 -14.87 10.90 -14.96
CA VAL A 217 -14.95 11.83 -16.10
C VAL A 217 -13.76 12.79 -16.10
N MET A 218 -13.42 13.37 -14.95
CA MET A 218 -12.27 14.27 -14.82
C MET A 218 -10.94 13.57 -15.17
N ALA A 219 -10.83 12.28 -14.87
CA ALA A 219 -9.68 11.46 -15.24
C ALA A 219 -9.70 10.96 -16.70
N GLY A 220 -10.72 11.31 -17.50
CA GLY A 220 -10.90 10.85 -18.88
C GLY A 220 -11.10 9.34 -19.01
N ALA A 221 -11.59 8.70 -17.94
CA ALA A 221 -11.62 7.27 -17.75
C ALA A 221 -12.88 6.63 -18.36
N PHE A 222 -12.92 6.55 -19.69
CA PHE A 222 -14.10 6.09 -20.45
C PHE A 222 -14.63 4.72 -20.01
N GLU A 223 -13.76 3.73 -19.85
CA GLU A 223 -14.16 2.37 -19.48
C GLU A 223 -14.66 2.30 -18.04
N ARG A 224 -14.05 3.08 -17.13
CA ARG A 224 -14.54 3.21 -15.76
C ARG A 224 -15.88 3.93 -15.67
N VAL A 225 -16.13 4.96 -16.49
CA VAL A 225 -17.44 5.62 -16.57
C VAL A 225 -18.51 4.64 -17.06
N LYS A 226 -18.22 3.90 -18.14
CA LYS A 226 -19.14 2.87 -18.66
C LYS A 226 -19.45 1.81 -17.60
N TRP A 227 -18.44 1.38 -16.86
CA TRP A 227 -18.63 0.42 -15.77
C TRP A 227 -19.44 1.00 -14.60
N LEU A 228 -19.16 2.23 -14.15
CA LEU A 228 -19.94 2.87 -13.08
C LEU A 228 -21.42 3.01 -13.45
N LEU A 229 -21.72 3.41 -14.69
CA LEU A 229 -23.09 3.45 -15.21
C LEU A 229 -23.74 2.06 -15.21
N SER A 230 -22.99 1.00 -15.52
CA SER A 230 -23.53 -0.37 -15.46
C SER A 230 -23.77 -0.85 -14.02
N GLN A 231 -23.10 -0.24 -13.03
CA GLN A 231 -23.37 -0.43 -11.60
C GLN A 231 -24.49 0.49 -11.07
N GLY A 232 -25.12 1.30 -11.93
CA GLY A 232 -26.24 2.17 -11.56
C GLY A 232 -25.83 3.55 -11.04
N ALA A 233 -24.59 3.99 -11.26
CA ALA A 233 -24.17 5.35 -10.90
C ALA A 233 -25.06 6.40 -11.58
N ASP A 234 -25.49 7.40 -10.82
CA ASP A 234 -26.27 8.53 -11.36
C ASP A 234 -25.34 9.62 -11.92
N PRO A 235 -25.29 9.82 -13.25
CA PRO A 235 -24.40 10.81 -13.87
C PRO A 235 -24.88 12.26 -13.69
N ASP A 236 -26.07 12.47 -13.11
CA ASP A 236 -26.70 13.77 -12.93
C ASP A 236 -26.57 14.31 -11.49
N LEU A 237 -25.99 13.53 -10.57
CA LEU A 237 -25.65 13.97 -9.21
C LEU A 237 -24.70 15.17 -9.23
N GLN A 238 -25.13 16.25 -8.56
CA GLN A 238 -24.46 17.54 -8.58
C GLN A 238 -23.41 17.65 -7.47
N GLY A 239 -22.15 17.83 -7.86
CA GLY A 239 -21.08 18.30 -6.97
C GLY A 239 -21.00 19.82 -6.91
N GLN A 240 -19.90 20.37 -6.42
CA GLN A 240 -19.72 21.84 -6.33
C GLN A 240 -19.71 22.55 -7.69
N TYR A 241 -19.25 21.87 -8.75
CA TYR A 241 -19.07 22.49 -10.07
C TYR A 241 -19.87 21.80 -11.18
N GLY A 242 -20.84 20.95 -10.82
CA GLY A 242 -21.69 20.24 -11.78
C GLY A 242 -21.72 18.72 -11.59
N SER A 243 -22.50 18.06 -12.43
CA SER A 243 -22.55 16.59 -12.53
C SER A 243 -21.53 16.04 -13.54
N ALA A 244 -21.45 14.71 -13.63
CA ALA A 244 -20.59 14.04 -14.61
C ALA A 244 -20.90 14.51 -16.05
N ARG A 245 -22.18 14.71 -16.38
CA ARG A 245 -22.58 15.27 -17.68
C ARG A 245 -22.11 16.71 -17.89
N ASP A 246 -22.16 17.54 -16.85
CA ASP A 246 -21.69 18.92 -16.95
C ASP A 246 -20.19 18.97 -17.21
N TYR A 247 -19.39 18.15 -16.51
CA TYR A 247 -17.95 18.03 -16.78
C TYR A 247 -17.66 17.52 -18.20
N ALA A 248 -18.44 16.55 -18.68
CA ALA A 248 -18.25 15.98 -20.02
C ALA A 248 -18.47 17.00 -21.15
N LYS A 249 -19.39 17.95 -20.98
CA LYS A 249 -19.64 19.04 -21.95
C LYS A 249 -18.40 19.91 -22.19
N PHE A 250 -17.69 20.26 -21.12
CA PHE A 250 -16.61 21.25 -21.19
C PHE A 250 -15.23 20.65 -21.45
N ARG A 251 -15.01 19.37 -21.11
CA ARG A 251 -13.66 18.82 -20.90
C ARG A 251 -13.53 17.33 -21.25
N SER A 252 -14.28 16.79 -22.21
CA SER A 252 -14.18 15.35 -22.53
C SER A 252 -14.31 15.00 -24.02
N SER A 253 -13.89 13.77 -24.36
CA SER A 253 -13.98 13.23 -25.73
C SER A 253 -15.44 13.00 -26.15
N ASP A 254 -15.67 12.85 -27.46
CA ASP A 254 -17.01 12.64 -27.99
C ASP A 254 -17.58 11.26 -27.58
N GLU A 255 -16.72 10.25 -27.40
CA GLU A 255 -17.12 8.96 -26.81
C GLU A 255 -17.62 9.13 -25.38
N MET A 256 -16.92 9.94 -24.56
CA MET A 256 -17.35 10.24 -23.19
C MET A 256 -18.70 10.98 -23.17
N LYS A 257 -18.89 11.95 -24.06
CA LYS A 257 -20.19 12.64 -24.21
C LYS A 257 -21.29 11.64 -24.60
N GLN A 258 -21.02 10.77 -25.57
CA GLN A 258 -21.98 9.78 -26.04
C GLN A 258 -22.38 8.80 -24.93
N VAL A 259 -21.42 8.24 -24.17
CA VAL A 259 -21.75 7.29 -23.08
C VAL A 259 -22.52 7.97 -21.96
N LEU A 260 -22.28 9.25 -21.72
CA LEU A 260 -23.02 10.09 -20.79
C LEU A 260 -24.23 10.78 -21.43
N GLY A 261 -24.70 10.36 -22.61
CA GLY A 261 -25.87 10.92 -23.29
C GLY A 261 -25.88 12.44 -23.46
N VAL A 262 -24.71 13.08 -23.53
CA VAL A 262 -24.53 14.51 -23.78
C VAL A 262 -24.50 14.73 -25.29
N SER A 263 -25.30 15.67 -25.79
CA SER A 263 -25.32 16.01 -27.22
C SER A 263 -23.94 16.48 -27.70
N VAL A 264 -23.44 15.87 -28.77
CA VAL A 264 -22.23 16.30 -29.47
C VAL A 264 -22.66 17.39 -30.45
N THR A 265 -22.37 18.66 -30.14
CA THR A 265 -22.57 19.82 -31.02
C THR A 265 -21.32 20.12 -31.83
#